data_AF-A0A972CXG1-F1
#
_entry.id   AF-A0A972CXG1-F1
#
_cell.length_a   1.000
_cell.length_b   1.000
_cell.length_c   1.000
_cell.angle_alpha   90.00
_cell.angle_beta   90.00
_cell.angle_gamma   90.00
#
_symmetry.space_group_name_H-M   'P 1'
#
loop_
_entity.id
_entity.type
_entity.pdbx_description
1 polymer ?
#
loop_
_entity_poly.entity_id
_entity_poly.type
_entity_poly.pdbx_seq_one_letter_code
_entity_poly.pdbx_strand_id
1 'polypeptide(L)'
;MVNIIQGNSMSMLYTTGVRWILVLLAGYILIKAIMSLLSTRATPEVWAYLHIENGDSLPITHWENVIGRSSSVDLRIKNRSISRNHSLLIRNKDGTWIYEDLDSMNGSLINGEEAQGREKIICEVGDEITMGSVSFTLFPISLEEQRNNKQMREMDKEPVSPWKILVALSIFQVLTVIQLIIGLGDRYIPMVAVCFFVLMIMMWFYVFGFRALGSRGFELEIIAFFLSTISLAVVASSVPDMVFKQLVTIVIGIIIFVSMCIFLRNLKRAKLIRPLLIILSVGILIVNLVFGTLKYGAVNWLEIGGISFQPSEIVKLAFIWIGAATLDELYQKRNLTIFMVFSGFCLASLAIMGDFGTASIYFVTFLMISFLRSGDFSRIALTLSGALLFGIMILRFKPYIADRFSAWGHVWEFADSLGYQQTRTMTASASGGLAGLGAGNGMLRHVAAADTDLVFGMVVEEWGIIIAALMVLCIITFLLFTNNSILAGRSTFYSIAACGATTILIFQTMLNVFGALDFFPLTGVTFPFVSHGGTSMAVSWGMLAFLKAADMRKNASLAISNRVKHIIVDRDIPEKDEVNIDA
;
A
#
# COMPACT_ATOMS: atom_id res chain seq x y z
N MET A 1 39.05 -20.64 -6.86
CA MET A 1 37.70 -21.26 -6.83
C MET A 1 36.95 -21.17 -8.16
N VAL A 2 37.25 -20.22 -9.06
CA VAL A 2 36.55 -20.05 -10.34
C VAL A 2 36.87 -21.15 -11.38
N ASN A 3 38.09 -21.70 -11.36
CA ASN A 3 38.52 -22.70 -12.37
C ASN A 3 38.13 -24.16 -12.07
N ILE A 4 37.44 -24.45 -10.95
CA ILE A 4 37.06 -25.84 -10.58
C ILE A 4 35.61 -26.17 -11.01
N ILE A 5 34.82 -25.18 -11.44
CA ILE A 5 33.38 -25.36 -11.75
C ILE A 5 33.09 -25.39 -13.26
N GLN A 6 34.10 -25.27 -14.14
CA GLN A 6 33.93 -25.31 -15.59
C GLN A 6 33.76 -26.73 -16.19
N GLY A 7 33.60 -27.76 -15.36
CA GLY A 7 33.08 -29.04 -15.83
C GLY A 7 31.58 -28.91 -16.10
N ASN A 8 31.15 -29.03 -17.36
CA ASN A 8 29.75 -28.88 -17.80
C ASN A 8 28.74 -29.75 -17.00
N SER A 9 29.19 -30.84 -16.38
CA SER A 9 28.37 -31.68 -15.48
C SER A 9 28.22 -31.10 -14.07
N MET A 10 29.28 -30.52 -13.49
CA MET A 10 29.26 -29.99 -12.12
C MET A 10 28.47 -28.68 -12.03
N SER A 11 28.57 -27.81 -13.03
CA SER A 11 27.75 -26.60 -13.12
C SER A 11 26.26 -26.91 -13.27
N MET A 12 25.93 -27.94 -14.06
CA MET A 12 24.56 -28.41 -14.25
C MET A 12 23.98 -29.08 -13.00
N LEU A 13 24.76 -29.91 -12.31
CA LEU A 13 24.37 -30.52 -11.03
C LEU A 13 24.16 -29.47 -9.94
N TYR A 14 25.10 -28.51 -9.81
CA TYR A 14 24.96 -27.39 -8.89
C TYR A 14 23.68 -26.60 -9.17
N THR A 15 23.49 -26.20 -10.42
CA THR A 15 22.33 -25.41 -10.84
C THR A 15 21.02 -26.15 -10.57
N THR A 16 20.96 -27.46 -10.84
CA THR A 16 19.75 -28.26 -10.60
C THR A 16 19.40 -28.35 -9.11
N GLY A 17 20.39 -28.56 -8.24
CA GLY A 17 20.18 -28.61 -6.80
C GLY A 17 19.83 -27.26 -6.19
N VAL A 18 20.55 -26.20 -6.59
CA VAL A 18 20.42 -24.87 -5.99
C VAL A 18 19.10 -24.20 -6.33
N ARG A 19 18.52 -24.44 -7.51
CA ARG A 19 17.17 -23.95 -7.87
C ARG A 19 16.12 -24.37 -6.82
N TRP A 20 16.13 -25.63 -6.41
CA TRP A 20 15.20 -26.12 -5.37
C TRP A 20 15.51 -25.55 -3.99
N ILE A 21 16.79 -25.40 -3.64
CA ILE A 21 17.19 -24.75 -2.38
C ILE A 21 16.70 -23.30 -2.33
N LEU A 22 16.83 -22.55 -3.44
CA LEU A 22 16.35 -21.18 -3.56
C LEU A 22 14.82 -21.12 -3.40
N VAL A 23 14.08 -22.05 -4.01
CA VAL A 23 12.62 -22.17 -3.83
C VAL A 23 12.26 -22.41 -2.36
N LEU A 24 12.94 -23.35 -1.69
CA LEU A 24 12.70 -23.66 -0.27
C LEU A 24 13.03 -22.49 0.65
N LEU A 25 14.14 -21.77 0.38
CA LEU A 25 14.53 -20.58 1.12
C LEU A 25 13.52 -19.44 0.92
N ALA A 26 13.10 -19.18 -0.31
CA ALA A 26 12.08 -18.18 -0.61
C ALA A 26 10.76 -18.51 0.11
N GLY A 27 10.32 -19.77 0.05
CA GLY A 27 9.15 -20.26 0.78
C GLY A 27 9.30 -20.06 2.30
N TYR A 28 10.44 -20.40 2.89
CA TYR A 28 10.70 -20.22 4.32
C TYR A 28 10.65 -18.75 4.75
N ILE A 29 11.33 -17.86 4.01
CA ILE A 29 11.37 -16.42 4.27
C ILE A 29 9.96 -15.84 4.28
N LEU A 30 9.20 -16.14 3.22
CA LEU A 30 7.87 -15.57 3.01
C LEU A 30 6.83 -16.17 3.94
N ILE A 31 6.77 -17.49 4.12
CA ILE A 31 5.81 -18.12 5.04
C ILE A 31 5.99 -17.54 6.45
N LYS A 32 7.22 -17.39 6.94
CA LYS A 32 7.49 -16.79 8.25
C LYS A 32 7.05 -15.32 8.34
N ALA A 33 7.37 -14.51 7.32
CA ALA A 33 6.98 -13.10 7.29
C ALA A 33 5.45 -12.93 7.20
N ILE A 34 4.79 -13.68 6.31
CA ILE A 34 3.35 -13.65 6.07
C ILE A 34 2.59 -14.13 7.30
N MET A 35 2.97 -15.28 7.88
CA MET A 35 2.31 -15.79 9.09
C MET A 35 2.43 -14.80 10.25
N SER A 36 3.58 -14.14 10.40
CA SER A 36 3.75 -13.09 11.42
C SER A 36 2.76 -11.95 11.21
N LEU A 37 2.68 -11.41 9.98
CA LEU A 37 1.80 -10.30 9.61
C LEU A 37 0.30 -10.64 9.79
N LEU A 38 -0.10 -11.88 9.48
CA LEU A 38 -1.50 -12.31 9.55
C LEU A 38 -1.92 -12.85 10.92
N SER A 39 -0.98 -13.13 11.82
CA SER A 39 -1.29 -13.73 13.13
C SER A 39 -1.88 -12.75 14.14
N THR A 40 -1.74 -11.44 13.92
CA THR A 40 -2.31 -10.41 14.80
C THR A 40 -3.79 -10.22 14.47
N ARG A 41 -4.66 -10.56 15.42
CA ARG A 41 -6.08 -10.23 15.36
C ARG A 41 -6.28 -8.91 16.09
N ALA A 42 -6.50 -7.86 15.32
CA ALA A 42 -6.78 -6.57 15.88
C ALA A 42 -8.26 -6.56 16.30
N THR A 43 -8.55 -6.97 17.54
CA THR A 43 -9.91 -6.94 18.07
C THR A 43 -10.34 -5.49 18.31
N PRO A 44 -11.51 -5.05 17.82
CA PRO A 44 -12.01 -3.70 18.08
C PRO A 44 -12.14 -3.48 19.58
N GLU A 45 -11.52 -2.42 20.09
CA GLU A 45 -11.66 -2.04 21.50
C GLU A 45 -12.92 -1.20 21.66
N VAL A 46 -13.75 -1.51 22.66
CA VAL A 46 -14.82 -0.60 23.07
C VAL A 46 -14.21 0.55 23.86
N TRP A 47 -14.52 1.79 23.49
CA TRP A 47 -14.00 3.00 24.13
C TRP A 47 -15.02 3.73 25.00
N ALA A 48 -16.29 3.62 24.65
CA ALA A 48 -17.42 4.17 25.40
C ALA A 48 -18.70 3.45 24.98
N TYR A 49 -19.79 3.71 25.68
CA TYR A 49 -21.13 3.27 25.30
C TYR A 49 -22.03 4.48 25.09
N LEU A 50 -22.85 4.41 24.03
CA LEU A 50 -23.96 5.33 23.84
C LEU A 50 -25.22 4.64 24.35
N HIS A 51 -25.69 5.05 25.52
CA HIS A 51 -26.84 4.44 26.18
C HIS A 51 -28.13 5.14 25.75
N ILE A 52 -29.12 4.37 25.35
CA ILE A 52 -30.47 4.84 25.00
C ILE A 52 -31.33 4.77 26.26
N GLU A 53 -32.21 5.75 26.52
CA GLU A 53 -33.10 5.74 27.68
C GLU A 53 -33.93 4.44 27.83
N ASN A 54 -34.20 3.73 26.73
CA ASN A 54 -34.95 2.47 26.73
C ASN A 54 -34.15 1.23 27.18
N GLY A 55 -32.90 1.37 27.64
CA GLY A 55 -32.09 0.26 28.18
C GLY A 55 -31.08 -0.36 27.21
N ASP A 56 -31.12 0.01 25.93
CA ASP A 56 -30.13 -0.45 24.94
C ASP A 56 -28.83 0.35 25.06
N SER A 57 -27.68 -0.32 24.95
CA SER A 57 -26.35 0.30 24.91
C SER A 57 -25.63 -0.03 23.62
N LEU A 58 -25.18 0.97 22.90
CA LEU A 58 -24.43 0.80 21.66
C LEU A 58 -22.93 0.99 21.94
N PRO A 59 -22.08 -0.04 21.72
CA PRO A 59 -20.64 0.07 21.94
C PRO A 59 -20.00 0.97 20.87
N ILE A 60 -19.16 1.90 21.33
CA ILE A 60 -18.36 2.77 20.49
C ILE A 60 -17.00 2.13 20.29
N THR A 61 -16.71 1.67 19.07
CA THR A 61 -15.51 0.88 18.74
C THR A 61 -14.58 1.57 17.73
N HIS A 62 -15.03 2.67 17.11
CA HIS A 62 -14.28 3.43 16.10
C HIS A 62 -14.00 4.86 16.56
N TRP A 63 -12.91 5.44 16.03
CA TRP A 63 -12.38 6.71 16.53
C TRP A 63 -13.23 7.87 16.03
N GLU A 64 -13.89 7.63 14.89
CA GLU A 64 -14.95 8.41 14.29
C GLU A 64 -16.11 7.43 14.08
N ASN A 65 -17.31 7.75 14.58
CA ASN A 65 -18.49 6.90 14.45
C ASN A 65 -19.61 7.71 13.85
N VAL A 66 -20.12 7.28 12.71
CA VAL A 66 -21.30 7.85 12.08
C VAL A 66 -22.53 7.30 12.78
N ILE A 67 -23.42 8.19 13.20
CA ILE A 67 -24.67 7.88 13.86
C ILE A 67 -25.82 8.16 12.89
N GLY A 68 -26.79 7.27 12.77
CA GLY A 68 -27.93 7.49 11.87
C GLY A 68 -28.88 6.31 11.74
N ARG A 69 -29.90 6.45 10.88
CA ARG A 69 -30.88 5.37 10.61
C ARG A 69 -30.49 4.39 9.51
N SER A 70 -29.53 4.75 8.66
CA SER A 70 -29.11 3.92 7.53
C SER A 70 -28.47 2.61 8.01
N SER A 71 -28.41 1.59 7.16
CA SER A 71 -27.64 0.37 7.45
C SER A 71 -26.13 0.55 7.25
N SER A 72 -25.72 1.66 6.66
CA SER A 72 -24.32 1.98 6.30
C SER A 72 -23.56 2.78 7.36
N VAL A 73 -24.18 3.07 8.51
CA VAL A 73 -23.57 3.85 9.60
C VAL A 73 -23.09 2.93 10.72
N ASP A 74 -22.11 3.39 11.49
CA ASP A 74 -21.48 2.61 12.56
C ASP A 74 -22.45 2.37 13.73
N LEU A 75 -23.15 3.43 14.15
CA LEU A 75 -24.13 3.39 15.23
C LEU A 75 -25.53 3.58 14.66
N ARG A 76 -26.18 2.45 14.34
CA ARG A 76 -27.49 2.45 13.70
C ARG A 76 -28.62 2.54 14.71
N ILE A 77 -29.40 3.61 14.61
CA ILE A 77 -30.64 3.78 15.40
C ILE A 77 -31.83 3.75 14.45
N LYS A 78 -32.69 2.73 14.60
CA LYS A 78 -33.87 2.53 13.73
C LYS A 78 -35.03 3.45 14.12
N ASN A 79 -34.82 4.77 14.10
CA ASN A 79 -35.88 5.77 14.29
C ASN A 79 -36.06 6.64 13.03
N ARG A 80 -37.30 6.97 12.68
CA ARG A 80 -37.64 7.84 11.55
C ARG A 80 -37.26 9.30 11.78
N SER A 81 -37.24 9.75 13.04
CA SER A 81 -36.81 11.10 13.42
C SER A 81 -35.30 11.32 13.23
N ILE A 82 -34.52 10.24 13.04
CA ILE A 82 -33.09 10.32 12.81
C ILE A 82 -32.80 10.28 11.30
N SER A 83 -31.94 11.17 10.82
CA SER A 83 -31.49 11.20 9.43
C SER A 83 -30.69 9.94 9.05
N ARG A 84 -30.58 9.64 7.75
CA ARG A 84 -29.84 8.44 7.28
C ARG A 84 -28.40 8.43 7.80
N ASN A 85 -27.74 9.58 7.67
CA ASN A 85 -26.50 9.94 8.36
C ASN A 85 -26.87 11.20 9.15
N HIS A 86 -26.90 11.12 10.47
CA HIS A 86 -27.39 12.18 11.34
C HIS A 86 -26.23 13.00 11.90
N SER A 87 -25.25 12.33 12.48
CA SER A 87 -24.14 12.99 13.15
C SER A 87 -22.89 12.12 13.17
N LEU A 88 -21.81 12.71 13.64
CA LEU A 88 -20.51 12.09 13.81
C LEU A 88 -20.06 12.27 15.26
N LEU A 89 -19.68 11.17 15.89
CA LEU A 89 -19.06 11.17 17.21
C LEU A 89 -17.59 10.77 17.09
N ILE A 90 -16.70 11.72 17.35
CA ILE A 90 -15.26 11.60 17.19
C ILE A 90 -14.59 11.60 18.56
N ARG A 91 -13.63 10.70 18.78
CA ARG A 91 -12.72 10.78 19.91
C ARG A 91 -11.44 11.47 19.48
N ASN A 92 -10.80 12.29 20.31
CA ASN A 92 -9.44 12.78 20.04
C ASN A 92 -8.38 11.86 20.66
N LYS A 93 -7.13 12.05 20.23
CA LYS A 93 -5.96 11.37 20.84
C LYS A 93 -5.83 11.64 22.34
N ASP A 94 -6.29 12.80 22.77
CA ASP A 94 -6.23 13.25 24.17
C ASP A 94 -7.43 12.75 25.00
N GLY A 95 -8.34 11.98 24.39
CA GLY A 95 -9.47 11.34 25.07
C GLY A 95 -10.78 12.14 25.06
N THR A 96 -10.77 13.41 24.62
CA THR A 96 -11.97 14.25 24.49
C THR A 96 -12.90 13.73 23.40
N TRP A 97 -14.21 13.82 23.61
CA TRP A 97 -15.20 13.52 22.57
C TRP A 97 -15.63 14.79 21.87
N ILE A 98 -15.90 14.68 20.58
CA ILE A 98 -16.40 15.75 19.72
C ILE A 98 -17.62 15.23 18.99
N TYR A 99 -18.71 15.98 19.06
CA TYR A 99 -19.90 15.80 18.28
C TYR A 99 -19.95 16.77 17.11
N GLU A 100 -20.36 16.29 15.94
CA GLU A 100 -20.61 17.10 14.76
C GLU A 100 -21.93 16.66 14.12
N ASP A 101 -22.91 17.55 14.01
CA ASP A 101 -24.16 17.30 13.28
C ASP A 101 -23.89 17.32 11.77
N LEU A 102 -24.44 16.37 11.00
CA LEU A 102 -24.19 16.22 9.56
C LEU A 102 -25.27 16.90 8.70
N ASP A 103 -25.73 18.08 9.09
CA ASP A 103 -26.88 18.79 8.50
C ASP A 103 -28.14 17.93 8.58
N SER A 104 -28.42 17.40 9.76
CA SER A 104 -29.55 16.50 9.99
C SER A 104 -30.89 17.24 9.84
N MET A 105 -31.93 16.54 9.35
CA MET A 105 -33.24 17.17 9.09
C MET A 105 -33.94 17.72 10.36
N ASN A 106 -33.70 17.09 11.51
CA ASN A 106 -34.38 17.42 12.76
C ASN A 106 -33.44 18.02 13.81
N GLY A 107 -32.18 18.24 13.47
CA GLY A 107 -31.17 18.77 14.39
C GLY A 107 -30.78 17.81 15.52
N SER A 108 -29.83 18.30 16.31
CA SER A 108 -29.29 17.64 17.51
C SER A 108 -29.21 18.64 18.66
N LEU A 109 -29.41 18.18 19.88
CA LEU A 109 -29.23 18.96 21.11
C LEU A 109 -28.17 18.28 21.98
N ILE A 110 -27.28 19.05 22.59
CA ILE A 110 -26.31 18.56 23.59
C ILE A 110 -26.62 19.29 24.90
N ASN A 111 -27.00 18.55 25.93
CA ASN A 111 -27.44 19.10 27.22
C ASN A 111 -28.53 20.18 27.09
N GLY A 112 -29.39 20.05 26.08
CA GLY A 112 -30.47 21.00 25.76
C GLY A 112 -30.07 22.19 24.88
N GLU A 113 -28.79 22.39 24.56
CA GLU A 113 -28.32 23.41 23.63
C GLU A 113 -28.27 22.89 22.19
N GLU A 114 -28.73 23.68 21.22
CA GLU A 114 -28.81 23.29 19.81
C GLU A 114 -27.42 23.20 19.17
N ALA A 115 -27.10 22.04 18.61
CA ALA A 115 -25.88 21.83 17.84
C ALA A 115 -26.06 22.40 16.43
N GLN A 116 -25.62 23.64 16.21
CA GLN A 116 -25.82 24.33 14.93
C GLN A 116 -24.76 23.94 13.87
N GLY A 117 -25.23 23.55 12.67
CA GLY A 117 -24.49 23.63 11.40
C GLY A 117 -23.04 23.12 11.36
N ARG A 118 -22.83 21.80 11.47
CA ARG A 118 -21.51 21.13 11.43
C ARG A 118 -20.45 21.70 12.38
N GLU A 119 -20.85 22.44 13.42
CA GLU A 119 -19.92 22.87 14.43
C GLU A 119 -19.43 21.66 15.24
N LYS A 120 -18.14 21.67 15.56
CA LYS A 120 -17.50 20.62 16.37
C LYS A 120 -17.65 20.98 17.84
N ILE A 121 -18.58 20.31 18.52
CA ILE A 121 -18.91 20.56 19.92
C ILE A 121 -18.20 19.52 20.77
N ILE A 122 -17.58 19.95 21.87
CA ILE A 122 -16.90 19.03 22.80
C ILE A 122 -17.98 18.38 23.67
N CYS A 123 -17.92 17.05 23.80
CA CYS A 123 -18.76 16.29 24.71
C CYS A 123 -17.93 15.68 25.83
N GLU A 124 -18.47 15.71 27.04
CA GLU A 124 -17.96 15.02 28.21
C GLU A 124 -18.75 13.72 28.46
N VAL A 125 -18.14 12.84 29.24
CA VAL A 125 -18.82 11.63 29.70
C VAL A 125 -19.92 12.04 30.69
N GLY A 126 -21.14 11.59 30.44
CA GLY A 126 -22.34 11.98 31.18
C GLY A 126 -23.22 12.98 30.44
N ASP A 127 -22.73 13.61 29.35
CA ASP A 127 -23.55 14.51 28.53
C ASP A 127 -24.72 13.77 27.89
N GLU A 128 -25.87 14.45 27.85
CA GLU A 128 -27.06 14.02 27.12
C GLU A 128 -27.02 14.57 25.70
N ILE A 129 -27.08 13.68 24.72
CA ILE A 129 -27.11 13.99 23.30
C ILE A 129 -28.48 13.58 22.75
N THR A 130 -29.32 14.54 22.42
CA THR A 130 -30.63 14.30 21.81
C THR A 130 -30.52 14.42 20.29
N MET A 131 -30.95 13.39 19.56
CA MET A 131 -30.96 13.36 18.09
C MET A 131 -32.39 13.18 17.59
N GLY A 132 -32.97 14.22 16.99
CA GLY A 132 -34.38 14.24 16.64
C GLY A 132 -35.28 14.05 17.87
N SER A 133 -35.80 12.84 18.08
CA SER A 133 -36.74 12.54 19.19
C SER A 133 -36.20 11.49 20.16
N VAL A 134 -34.90 11.22 20.16
CA VAL A 134 -34.27 10.18 20.99
C VAL A 134 -33.10 10.80 21.73
N SER A 135 -33.08 10.64 23.04
CA SER A 135 -31.96 11.03 23.90
C SER A 135 -31.02 9.87 24.15
N PHE A 136 -29.73 10.20 24.18
CA PHE A 136 -28.64 9.28 24.45
C PHE A 136 -27.73 9.87 25.51
N THR A 137 -27.11 9.03 26.33
CA THR A 137 -26.08 9.47 27.28
C THR A 137 -24.76 8.78 26.98
N LEU A 138 -23.69 9.55 26.97
CA LEU A 138 -22.34 9.03 26.73
C LEU A 138 -21.74 8.47 28.02
N PHE A 139 -21.56 7.15 28.11
CA PHE A 139 -20.98 6.48 29.28
C PHE A 139 -19.56 5.98 29.04
N PRO A 140 -18.70 5.96 30.08
CA PRO A 140 -17.37 5.40 29.97
C PRO A 140 -17.43 3.87 30.03
N ILE A 141 -16.39 3.21 29.53
CA ILE A 141 -16.22 1.77 29.75
C ILE A 141 -15.95 1.46 31.23
N SER A 142 -16.42 0.29 31.68
CA SER A 142 -16.21 -0.19 33.05
C SER A 142 -14.72 -0.39 33.37
N LEU A 143 -14.33 -0.36 34.65
CA LEU A 143 -12.95 -0.63 35.08
C LEU A 143 -12.49 -2.04 34.69
N GLU A 144 -13.41 -3.01 34.67
CA GLU A 144 -13.13 -4.38 34.26
C GLU A 144 -12.86 -4.48 32.75
N GLU A 145 -13.65 -3.82 31.91
CA GLU A 145 -13.38 -3.71 30.47
C GLU A 145 -12.09 -2.94 30.18
N GLN A 146 -11.77 -1.89 30.94
CA GLN A 146 -10.49 -1.20 30.81
C GLN A 146 -9.32 -2.14 31.08
N ARG A 147 -9.42 -2.99 32.10
CA ARG A 147 -8.41 -4.02 32.42
C ARG A 147 -8.36 -5.08 31.32
N ASN A 148 -9.50 -5.56 30.84
CA ASN A 148 -9.57 -6.54 29.75
C ASN A 148 -8.96 -5.99 28.46
N ASN A 149 -9.28 -4.76 28.07
CA ASN A 149 -8.67 -4.08 26.92
C ASN A 149 -7.16 -3.95 27.09
N LYS A 150 -6.67 -3.62 28.29
CA LYS A 150 -5.23 -3.55 28.57
C LYS A 150 -4.56 -4.92 28.49
N GLN A 151 -5.18 -5.97 29.05
CA GLN A 151 -4.67 -7.34 28.97
C GLN A 151 -4.66 -7.85 27.53
N MET A 152 -5.70 -7.59 26.74
CA MET A 152 -5.74 -7.94 25.31
C MET A 152 -4.60 -7.26 24.53
N ARG A 153 -4.31 -5.98 24.78
CA ARG A 153 -3.13 -5.28 24.22
C ARG A 153 -1.79 -5.89 24.62
N GLU A 154 -1.72 -6.53 25.79
CA GLU A 154 -0.52 -7.19 26.29
C GLU A 154 -0.39 -8.63 25.75
N MET A 155 -1.52 -9.28 25.42
CA MET A 155 -1.59 -10.60 24.79
C MET A 155 -1.37 -10.57 23.27
N ASP A 156 -1.46 -9.38 22.64
CA ASP A 156 -1.12 -9.21 21.24
C ASP A 156 0.28 -9.74 20.96
N LYS A 157 0.36 -10.72 20.04
CA LYS A 157 1.62 -11.41 19.73
C LYS A 157 2.67 -10.40 19.28
N GLU A 158 3.83 -10.44 19.94
CA GLU A 158 4.98 -9.68 19.47
C GLU A 158 5.37 -10.14 18.05
N PRO A 159 5.82 -9.20 17.19
CA PRO A 159 6.32 -9.53 15.86
C PRO A 159 7.40 -10.62 15.92
N VAL A 160 7.43 -11.49 14.91
CA VAL A 160 8.46 -12.53 14.81
C VAL A 160 9.84 -11.89 14.75
N SER A 161 10.77 -12.45 15.52
CA SER A 161 12.17 -12.00 15.53
C SER A 161 12.78 -12.07 14.12
N PRO A 162 13.35 -10.96 13.60
CA PRO A 162 13.78 -10.87 12.21
C PRO A 162 15.03 -11.70 11.90
N TRP A 163 15.81 -12.09 12.91
CA TRP A 163 17.18 -12.62 12.72
C TRP A 163 17.26 -13.86 11.83
N LYS A 164 16.40 -14.86 12.06
CA LYS A 164 16.41 -16.09 11.25
C LYS A 164 16.06 -15.83 9.79
N ILE A 165 15.14 -14.89 9.56
CA ILE A 165 14.69 -14.53 8.23
C ILE A 165 15.76 -13.72 7.49
N LEU A 166 16.47 -12.82 8.19
CA LEU A 166 17.60 -12.06 7.63
C LEU A 166 18.76 -12.97 7.22
N VAL A 167 19.11 -13.97 8.04
CA VAL A 167 20.13 -14.95 7.70
C VAL A 167 19.71 -15.76 6.47
N ALA A 168 18.46 -16.24 6.43
CA ALA A 168 17.94 -16.96 5.27
C ALA A 168 17.97 -16.11 3.98
N LEU A 169 17.59 -14.83 4.06
CA LEU A 169 17.63 -13.91 2.92
C LEU A 169 19.08 -13.59 2.48
N SER A 170 20.02 -13.50 3.42
CA SER A 170 21.45 -13.34 3.11
C SER A 170 22.01 -14.58 2.40
N ILE A 171 21.63 -15.79 2.84
CA ILE A 171 21.99 -17.04 2.16
C ILE A 171 21.38 -17.09 0.76
N PHE A 172 20.11 -16.69 0.62
CA PHE A 172 19.43 -16.61 -0.68
C PHE A 172 20.17 -15.66 -1.64
N GLN A 173 20.60 -14.49 -1.17
CA GLN A 173 21.39 -13.53 -1.94
C GLN A 173 22.74 -14.09 -2.39
N VAL A 174 23.47 -14.75 -1.48
CA VAL A 174 24.77 -15.38 -1.81
C VAL A 174 24.60 -16.48 -2.85
N LEU A 175 23.62 -17.38 -2.67
CA LEU A 175 23.33 -18.44 -3.64
C LEU A 175 22.90 -17.88 -5.00
N THR A 176 22.14 -16.79 -5.01
CA THR A 176 21.76 -16.07 -6.24
C THR A 176 22.98 -15.56 -7.00
N VAL A 177 23.93 -14.94 -6.29
CA VAL A 177 25.17 -14.44 -6.91
C VAL A 177 25.98 -15.58 -7.52
N ILE A 178 26.13 -16.71 -6.81
CA ILE A 178 26.85 -17.87 -7.34
C ILE A 178 26.13 -18.44 -8.57
N GLN A 179 24.80 -18.52 -8.53
CA GLN A 179 23.99 -18.96 -9.67
C GLN A 179 24.17 -18.04 -10.89
N LEU A 180 24.21 -16.72 -10.69
CA LEU A 180 24.45 -15.73 -11.75
C LEU A 180 25.86 -15.81 -12.32
N ILE A 181 26.88 -16.06 -11.49
CA ILE A 181 28.27 -16.30 -11.96
C ILE A 181 28.30 -17.49 -12.90
N ILE A 182 27.64 -18.59 -12.53
CA ILE A 182 27.62 -19.82 -13.32
C ILE A 182 26.76 -19.66 -14.58
N GLY A 183 25.58 -19.05 -14.47
CA GLY A 183 24.62 -18.93 -15.58
C GLY A 183 25.01 -17.88 -16.62
N LEU A 184 25.64 -16.78 -16.22
CA LEU A 184 26.07 -15.73 -17.16
C LEU A 184 27.41 -16.04 -17.83
N GLY A 185 28.30 -16.81 -17.18
CA GLY A 185 29.62 -17.14 -17.69
C GLY A 185 30.40 -15.88 -18.06
N ASP A 186 30.81 -15.75 -19.32
CA ASP A 186 31.61 -14.63 -19.82
C ASP A 186 30.88 -13.27 -19.77
N ARG A 187 29.54 -13.26 -19.66
CA ARG A 187 28.76 -12.02 -19.49
C ARG A 187 28.69 -11.56 -18.04
N TYR A 188 29.21 -12.34 -17.10
CA TYR A 188 29.19 -11.97 -15.70
C TYR A 188 30.10 -10.76 -15.42
N ILE A 189 29.55 -9.76 -14.75
CA ILE A 189 30.30 -8.58 -14.31
C ILE A 189 30.46 -8.63 -12.78
N PRO A 190 31.67 -8.46 -12.22
CA PRO A 190 31.90 -8.47 -10.77
C PRO A 190 31.05 -7.48 -9.97
N MET A 191 30.61 -6.40 -10.63
CA MET A 191 29.72 -5.39 -10.06
C MET A 191 28.40 -6.00 -9.55
N VAL A 192 27.94 -7.10 -10.13
CA VAL A 192 26.75 -7.83 -9.65
C VAL A 192 26.95 -8.29 -8.21
N ALA A 193 28.06 -8.96 -7.89
CA ALA A 193 28.32 -9.40 -6.51
C ALA A 193 28.41 -8.22 -5.53
N VAL A 194 29.06 -7.13 -5.94
CA VAL A 194 29.17 -5.91 -5.13
C VAL A 194 27.78 -5.36 -4.81
N CYS A 195 26.88 -5.30 -5.79
CA CYS A 195 25.53 -4.75 -5.59
C CYS A 195 24.69 -5.60 -4.62
N PHE A 196 24.75 -6.93 -4.75
CA PHE A 196 24.09 -7.83 -3.80
C PHE A 196 24.67 -7.71 -2.39
N PHE A 197 25.99 -7.57 -2.27
CA PHE A 197 26.66 -7.39 -0.98
C PHE A 197 26.28 -6.07 -0.30
N VAL A 198 26.19 -4.97 -1.06
CA VAL A 198 25.72 -3.67 -0.55
C VAL A 198 24.27 -3.75 -0.10
N LEU A 199 23.38 -4.39 -0.88
CA LEU A 199 21.98 -4.60 -0.49
C LEU A 199 21.88 -5.41 0.82
N MET A 200 22.70 -6.45 0.96
CA MET A 200 22.78 -7.26 2.18
C MET A 200 23.20 -6.41 3.38
N ILE A 201 24.29 -5.65 3.29
CA ILE A 201 24.74 -4.75 4.37
C ILE A 201 23.66 -3.75 4.75
N MET A 202 23.02 -3.12 3.75
CA MET A 202 21.95 -2.16 4.00
C MET A 202 20.77 -2.77 4.74
N MET A 203 20.36 -3.97 4.37
CA MET A 203 19.28 -4.69 5.04
C MET A 203 19.61 -4.93 6.52
N TRP A 204 20.82 -5.42 6.82
CA TRP A 204 21.28 -5.65 8.19
C TRP A 204 21.39 -4.35 8.98
N PHE A 205 21.98 -3.31 8.39
CA PHE A 205 22.11 -1.99 9.01
C PHE A 205 20.75 -1.37 9.32
N TYR A 206 19.79 -1.48 8.39
CA TYR A 206 18.42 -1.02 8.58
C TYR A 206 17.77 -1.70 9.79
N VAL A 207 17.76 -3.04 9.83
CA VAL A 207 17.12 -3.76 10.94
C VAL A 207 17.83 -3.51 12.25
N PHE A 208 19.16 -3.52 12.29
CA PHE A 208 19.92 -3.27 13.51
C PHE A 208 19.68 -1.86 14.05
N GLY A 209 19.77 -0.84 13.19
CA GLY A 209 19.57 0.56 13.56
C GLY A 209 18.18 0.83 14.13
N PHE A 210 17.13 0.36 13.46
CA PHE A 210 15.77 0.56 13.94
C PHE A 210 15.39 -0.33 15.11
N ARG A 211 16.03 -1.50 15.27
CA ARG A 211 15.89 -2.35 16.46
C ARG A 211 16.48 -1.67 17.69
N ALA A 212 17.61 -0.97 17.54
CA ALA A 212 18.21 -0.15 18.60
C ALA A 212 17.31 1.02 19.01
N LEU A 213 16.50 1.55 18.07
CA LEU A 213 15.47 2.56 18.33
C LEU A 213 14.17 1.98 18.93
N GLY A 214 14.13 0.68 19.22
CA GLY A 214 13.01 0.00 19.89
C GLY A 214 11.97 -0.62 18.96
N SER A 215 12.13 -0.55 17.64
CA SER A 215 11.19 -1.12 16.66
C SER A 215 11.30 -2.64 16.60
N ARG A 216 10.18 -3.36 16.48
CA ARG A 216 10.15 -4.83 16.50
C ARG A 216 9.54 -5.47 15.25
N GLY A 217 8.67 -4.77 14.52
CA GLY A 217 8.07 -5.28 13.27
C GLY A 217 8.91 -4.90 12.06
N PHE A 218 9.39 -5.88 11.30
CA PHE A 218 10.22 -5.67 10.09
C PHE A 218 9.72 -6.48 8.89
N GLU A 219 8.55 -7.10 9.00
CA GLU A 219 8.11 -8.11 8.04
C GLU A 219 7.78 -7.51 6.66
N LEU A 220 7.19 -6.31 6.63
CA LEU A 220 6.92 -5.58 5.39
C LEU A 220 8.22 -5.24 4.66
N GLU A 221 9.22 -4.79 5.40
CA GLU A 221 10.54 -4.41 4.85
C GLU A 221 11.31 -5.64 4.37
N ILE A 222 11.24 -6.75 5.10
CA ILE A 222 11.86 -8.03 4.68
C ILE A 222 11.25 -8.52 3.36
N ILE A 223 9.93 -8.43 3.19
CA ILE A 223 9.25 -8.76 1.94
C ILE A 223 9.75 -7.83 0.81
N ALA A 224 9.86 -6.53 1.07
CA ALA A 224 10.37 -5.57 0.09
C ALA A 224 11.85 -5.82 -0.27
N PHE A 225 12.69 -6.20 0.69
CA PHE A 225 14.08 -6.60 0.44
C PHE A 225 14.18 -7.90 -0.37
N PHE A 226 13.30 -8.87 -0.13
CA PHE A 226 13.21 -10.08 -0.93
C PHE A 226 12.84 -9.75 -2.40
N LEU A 227 11.78 -8.95 -2.63
CA LEU A 227 11.41 -8.53 -3.98
C LEU A 227 12.52 -7.72 -4.67
N SER A 228 13.17 -6.81 -3.93
CA SER A 228 14.31 -6.02 -4.44
C SER A 228 15.52 -6.91 -4.78
N THR A 229 15.70 -8.04 -4.07
CA THR A 229 16.73 -9.04 -4.39
C THR A 229 16.43 -9.72 -5.72
N ILE A 230 15.16 -10.11 -5.96
CA ILE A 230 14.74 -10.64 -7.26
C ILE A 230 14.92 -9.59 -8.36
N SER A 231 14.63 -8.31 -8.08
CA SER A 231 14.86 -7.22 -9.02
C SER A 231 16.32 -7.13 -9.47
N LEU A 232 17.28 -7.14 -8.52
CA LEU A 232 18.70 -7.14 -8.87
C LEU A 232 19.09 -8.37 -9.68
N ALA A 233 18.47 -9.54 -9.41
CA ALA A 233 18.74 -10.75 -10.17
C ALA A 233 18.23 -10.68 -11.62
N VAL A 234 17.02 -10.17 -11.82
CA VAL A 234 16.41 -9.91 -13.13
C VAL A 234 17.29 -8.95 -13.95
N VAL A 235 17.68 -7.83 -13.36
CA VAL A 235 18.53 -6.83 -14.04
C VAL A 235 19.91 -7.41 -14.33
N ALA A 236 20.48 -8.17 -13.40
CA ALA A 236 21.77 -8.83 -13.62
C ALA A 236 21.72 -9.86 -14.75
N SER A 237 20.60 -10.54 -14.96
CA SER A 237 20.47 -11.50 -16.06
C SER A 237 20.29 -10.83 -17.44
N SER A 238 19.52 -9.76 -17.48
CA SER A 238 19.06 -9.11 -18.71
C SER A 238 19.97 -7.99 -19.20
N VAL A 239 20.32 -7.06 -18.31
CA VAL A 239 21.14 -5.88 -18.62
C VAL A 239 22.16 -5.67 -17.50
N PRO A 240 23.23 -6.49 -17.43
CA PRO A 240 24.19 -6.48 -16.33
C PRO A 240 24.79 -5.10 -16.02
N ASP A 241 24.98 -4.25 -17.03
CA ASP A 241 25.54 -2.90 -16.89
C ASP A 241 24.66 -1.94 -16.08
N MET A 242 23.35 -2.22 -15.98
CA MET A 242 22.38 -1.37 -15.29
C MET A 242 22.15 -1.77 -13.83
N VAL A 243 22.76 -2.86 -13.35
CA VAL A 243 22.58 -3.37 -11.98
C VAL A 243 22.96 -2.32 -10.93
N PHE A 244 24.03 -1.55 -11.16
CA PHE A 244 24.40 -0.48 -10.24
C PHE A 244 23.35 0.63 -10.17
N LYS A 245 22.78 1.04 -11.31
CA LYS A 245 21.71 2.02 -11.34
C LYS A 245 20.48 1.51 -10.60
N GLN A 246 20.13 0.24 -10.75
CA GLN A 246 19.03 -0.38 -10.02
C GLN A 246 19.29 -0.47 -8.51
N LEU A 247 20.54 -0.71 -8.08
CA LEU A 247 20.89 -0.63 -6.67
C LEU A 247 20.70 0.79 -6.12
N VAL A 248 21.18 1.80 -6.85
CA VAL A 248 21.03 3.21 -6.45
C VAL A 248 19.55 3.59 -6.31
N THR A 249 18.68 3.11 -7.19
CA THR A 249 17.23 3.40 -7.11
C THR A 249 16.56 2.67 -5.94
N ILE A 250 17.00 1.45 -5.59
CA ILE A 250 16.59 0.77 -4.35
C ILE A 250 17.03 1.60 -3.13
N VAL A 251 18.27 2.11 -3.12
CA VAL A 251 18.78 2.95 -2.02
C VAL A 251 17.95 4.22 -1.86
N ILE A 252 17.68 4.92 -2.96
CA ILE A 252 16.80 6.11 -2.97
C ILE A 252 15.41 5.73 -2.46
N GLY A 253 14.87 4.58 -2.88
CA GLY A 253 13.59 4.07 -2.39
C GLY A 253 13.55 3.88 -0.88
N ILE A 254 14.58 3.26 -0.30
CA ILE A 254 14.69 3.06 1.15
C ILE A 254 14.80 4.41 1.89
N ILE A 255 15.53 5.38 1.33
CA ILE A 255 15.60 6.74 1.88
C ILE A 255 14.24 7.42 1.85
N ILE A 256 13.50 7.34 0.75
CA ILE A 256 12.14 7.87 0.62
C ILE A 256 11.21 7.21 1.64
N PHE A 257 11.26 5.88 1.74
CA PHE A 257 10.48 5.10 2.70
C PHE A 257 10.72 5.56 4.15
N VAL A 258 11.98 5.65 4.59
CA VAL A 258 12.34 6.10 5.94
C VAL A 258 11.90 7.55 6.17
N SER A 259 12.15 8.44 5.21
CA SER A 259 11.77 9.86 5.28
C SER A 259 10.26 10.02 5.40
N MET A 260 9.49 9.26 4.62
CA MET A 260 8.03 9.25 4.69
C MET A 260 7.53 8.69 6.02
N CYS A 261 8.13 7.61 6.55
CA CYS A 261 7.76 7.09 7.87
C CYS A 261 7.94 8.13 8.98
N ILE A 262 9.05 8.87 8.97
CA ILE A 262 9.32 9.95 9.93
C ILE A 262 8.30 11.08 9.76
N PHE A 263 8.00 11.46 8.51
CA PHE A 263 7.08 12.55 8.23
C PHE A 263 5.63 12.22 8.59
N LEU A 264 5.18 11.00 8.25
CA LEU A 264 3.83 10.50 8.54
C LEU A 264 3.57 10.36 10.03
N ARG A 265 4.60 10.37 10.89
CA ARG A 265 4.45 10.29 12.35
C ARG A 265 3.64 11.42 12.97
N ASN A 266 3.63 12.60 12.33
CA ASN A 266 2.83 13.72 12.79
C ASN A 266 1.67 13.99 11.82
N LEU A 267 0.50 13.49 12.19
CA LEU A 267 -0.74 13.64 11.41
C LEU A 267 -1.06 15.10 11.06
N LYS A 268 -0.84 16.05 11.99
CA LYS A 268 -1.10 17.48 11.73
C LYS A 268 -0.20 17.99 10.59
N ARG A 269 1.11 17.68 10.65
CA ARG A 269 2.05 18.04 9.58
C ARG A 269 1.73 17.35 8.26
N ALA A 270 1.35 16.06 8.32
CA ALA A 270 0.96 15.28 7.15
C ALA A 270 -0.24 15.91 6.41
N LYS A 271 -1.22 16.46 7.14
CA LYS A 271 -2.37 17.15 6.53
C LYS A 271 -2.03 18.55 6.01
N LEU A 272 -1.18 19.30 6.72
CA LEU A 272 -0.85 20.69 6.39
C LEU A 272 -0.09 20.85 5.06
N ILE A 273 0.66 19.85 4.60
CA ILE A 273 1.41 19.92 3.33
C ILE A 273 0.56 19.67 2.08
N ARG A 274 -0.71 19.27 2.24
CA ARG A 274 -1.63 18.99 1.14
C ARG A 274 -1.61 20.03 0.00
N PRO A 275 -1.76 21.35 0.23
CA PRO A 275 -1.78 22.32 -0.86
C PRO A 275 -0.45 22.36 -1.63
N LEU A 276 0.68 22.23 -0.93
CA LEU A 276 2.00 22.16 -1.56
C LEU A 276 2.13 20.94 -2.47
N LEU A 277 1.65 19.77 -2.01
CA LEU A 277 1.67 18.54 -2.81
C LEU A 277 0.80 18.65 -4.07
N ILE A 278 -0.37 19.30 -3.98
CA ILE A 278 -1.24 19.56 -5.14
C ILE A 278 -0.49 20.42 -6.15
N ILE A 279 0.08 21.55 -5.72
CA ILE A 279 0.81 22.48 -6.60
C ILE A 279 1.99 21.78 -7.26
N LEU A 280 2.78 21.01 -6.50
CA LEU A 280 3.95 20.30 -7.03
C LEU A 280 3.55 19.20 -8.02
N SER A 281 2.47 18.46 -7.74
CA SER A 281 1.98 17.38 -8.60
C SER A 281 1.38 17.91 -9.90
N VAL A 282 0.59 18.98 -9.83
CA VAL A 282 0.08 19.66 -11.03
C VAL A 282 1.24 20.24 -11.83
N GLY A 283 2.17 20.95 -11.18
CA GLY A 283 3.33 21.55 -11.82
C GLY A 283 4.20 20.53 -12.55
N ILE A 284 4.54 19.41 -11.90
CA ILE A 284 5.42 18.39 -12.52
C ILE A 284 4.75 17.67 -13.69
N LEU A 285 3.42 17.46 -13.65
CA LEU A 285 2.70 16.88 -14.79
C LEU A 285 2.58 17.88 -15.95
N ILE A 286 2.38 19.17 -15.68
CA ILE A 286 2.40 20.21 -16.73
C ILE A 286 3.79 20.27 -17.38
N VAL A 287 4.86 20.26 -16.58
CA VAL A 287 6.24 20.20 -17.10
C VAL A 287 6.42 18.97 -17.99
N ASN A 288 5.90 17.81 -17.60
CA ASN A 288 5.95 16.61 -18.43
C ASN A 288 5.14 16.73 -19.73
N LEU A 289 3.97 17.38 -19.71
CA LEU A 289 3.18 17.61 -20.92
C LEU A 289 3.91 18.50 -21.93
N VAL A 290 4.71 19.45 -21.46
CA VAL A 290 5.41 20.43 -22.33
C VAL A 290 6.78 19.92 -22.77
N PHE A 291 7.52 19.26 -21.88
CA PHE A 291 8.93 18.88 -22.08
C PHE A 291 9.16 17.36 -22.11
N GLY A 292 8.08 16.57 -22.10
CA GLY A 292 8.17 15.11 -22.14
C GLY A 292 8.84 14.60 -23.41
N THR A 293 9.56 13.50 -23.27
CA THR A 293 10.23 12.80 -24.37
C THR A 293 9.40 11.60 -24.81
N LEU A 294 9.32 11.36 -26.12
CA LEU A 294 8.62 10.21 -26.67
C LEU A 294 9.46 8.94 -26.45
N LYS A 295 8.97 8.03 -25.61
CA LYS A 295 9.54 6.69 -25.42
C LYS A 295 8.44 5.64 -25.51
N TYR A 296 8.69 4.57 -26.27
CA TYR A 296 7.77 3.44 -26.41
C TYR A 296 6.32 3.84 -26.78
N GLY A 297 6.14 4.91 -27.56
CA GLY A 297 4.83 5.38 -28.01
C GLY A 297 4.11 6.35 -27.06
N ALA A 298 4.68 6.68 -25.89
CA ALA A 298 4.12 7.65 -24.93
C ALA A 298 5.10 8.80 -24.64
N VAL A 299 4.57 10.00 -24.41
CA VAL A 299 5.35 11.21 -24.08
C VAL A 299 5.28 11.45 -22.57
N ASN A 300 5.84 10.52 -21.80
CA ASN A 300 5.68 10.46 -20.34
C ASN A 300 6.99 10.49 -19.54
N TRP A 301 8.15 10.61 -20.19
CA TRP A 301 9.46 10.64 -19.54
C TRP A 301 10.12 12.03 -19.61
N LEU A 302 10.70 12.48 -18.50
CA LEU A 302 11.55 13.66 -18.47
C LEU A 302 13.02 13.26 -18.39
N GLU A 303 13.86 13.92 -19.19
CA GLU A 303 15.32 13.75 -19.18
C GLU A 303 15.98 15.07 -18.78
N ILE A 304 16.68 15.08 -17.64
CA ILE A 304 17.40 16.25 -17.13
C ILE A 304 18.82 15.82 -16.78
N GLY A 305 19.81 16.40 -17.46
CA GLY A 305 21.23 16.18 -17.14
C GLY A 305 21.67 14.71 -17.21
N GLY A 306 21.10 13.92 -18.13
CA GLY A 306 21.39 12.48 -18.27
C GLY A 306 20.63 11.56 -17.30
N ILE A 307 19.76 12.11 -16.44
CA ILE A 307 18.86 11.35 -15.57
C ILE A 307 17.47 11.34 -16.19
N SER A 308 16.96 10.14 -16.49
CA SER A 308 15.60 9.92 -16.97
C SER A 308 14.71 9.50 -15.80
N PHE A 309 13.60 10.19 -15.59
CA PHE A 309 12.60 9.80 -14.58
C PHE A 309 11.19 10.01 -15.10
N GLN A 310 10.24 9.28 -14.51
CA GLN A 310 8.84 9.34 -14.89
C GLN A 310 8.04 10.12 -13.83
N PRO A 311 7.59 11.35 -14.12
CA PRO A 311 6.86 12.18 -13.15
C PRO A 311 5.60 11.52 -12.59
N SER A 312 4.88 10.76 -13.40
CA SER A 312 3.63 10.10 -13.01
C SER A 312 3.83 9.04 -11.93
N GLU A 313 5.01 8.43 -11.83
CA GLU A 313 5.33 7.53 -10.72
C GLU A 313 5.42 8.31 -9.39
N ILE A 314 6.11 9.45 -9.37
CA ILE A 314 6.27 10.29 -8.16
C ILE A 314 4.91 10.80 -7.69
N VAL A 315 4.06 11.22 -8.64
CA VAL A 315 2.72 11.74 -8.35
C VAL A 315 1.84 10.67 -7.70
N LYS A 316 2.11 9.35 -7.82
CA LYS A 316 1.32 8.31 -7.11
C LYS A 316 1.37 8.50 -5.60
N LEU A 317 2.56 8.80 -5.05
CA LEU A 317 2.73 9.05 -3.62
C LEU A 317 1.92 10.28 -3.19
N ALA A 318 2.01 11.36 -3.96
CA ALA A 318 1.25 12.58 -3.70
C ALA A 318 -0.26 12.35 -3.86
N PHE A 319 -0.68 11.56 -4.83
CA PHE A 319 -2.08 11.24 -5.09
C PHE A 319 -2.74 10.53 -3.92
N ILE A 320 -2.07 9.48 -3.38
CA ILE A 320 -2.51 8.79 -2.16
C ILE A 320 -2.58 9.77 -1.00
N TRP A 321 -1.53 10.58 -0.82
CA TRP A 321 -1.43 11.53 0.29
C TRP A 321 -2.52 12.59 0.25
N ILE A 322 -2.75 13.20 -0.92
CA ILE A 322 -3.76 14.22 -1.15
C ILE A 322 -5.15 13.61 -0.97
N GLY A 323 -5.40 12.41 -1.52
CA GLY A 323 -6.66 11.70 -1.32
C GLY A 323 -6.95 11.47 0.16
N ALA A 324 -6.00 10.92 0.90
CA ALA A 324 -6.12 10.69 2.33
C ALA A 324 -6.29 12.01 3.12
N ALA A 325 -5.51 13.06 2.84
CA ALA A 325 -5.58 14.33 3.57
C ALA A 325 -6.84 15.14 3.25
N THR A 326 -7.39 14.98 2.06
CA THR A 326 -8.61 15.69 1.64
C THR A 326 -9.85 14.99 2.20
N LEU A 327 -9.83 13.66 2.21
CA LEU A 327 -10.99 12.83 2.56
C LEU A 327 -10.90 12.22 3.96
N ASP A 328 -10.14 12.85 4.84
CA ASP A 328 -10.11 12.49 6.25
C ASP A 328 -11.35 13.03 6.99
N GLU A 329 -11.75 14.30 6.82
CA GLU A 329 -12.88 14.89 7.59
C GLU A 329 -14.27 14.52 7.05
N LEU A 330 -14.94 13.47 7.57
CA LEU A 330 -16.19 12.85 7.06
C LEU A 330 -17.26 13.83 6.50
N TYR A 331 -17.90 13.43 5.40
CA TYR A 331 -19.05 14.11 4.76
C TYR A 331 -18.92 15.57 4.26
N GLN A 332 -17.74 16.20 4.22
CA GLN A 332 -17.59 17.53 3.57
C GLN A 332 -17.62 17.45 2.03
N LYS A 333 -18.67 17.99 1.39
CA LYS A 333 -18.85 18.00 -0.09
C LYS A 333 -17.72 18.73 -0.84
N ARG A 334 -17.20 19.82 -0.25
CA ARG A 334 -16.12 20.63 -0.85
C ARG A 334 -14.83 19.83 -1.04
N ASN A 335 -14.47 19.01 -0.06
CA ASN A 335 -13.25 18.21 -0.08
C ASN A 335 -13.29 17.14 -1.16
N LEU A 336 -14.43 16.45 -1.32
CA LEU A 336 -14.62 15.48 -2.39
C LEU A 336 -14.47 16.11 -3.78
N THR A 337 -15.01 17.32 -3.96
CA THR A 337 -14.92 18.06 -5.23
C THR A 337 -13.48 18.42 -5.57
N ILE A 338 -12.69 18.89 -4.60
CA ILE A 338 -11.26 19.22 -4.80
C ILE A 338 -10.49 17.98 -5.26
N PHE A 339 -10.68 16.84 -4.59
CA PHE A 339 -10.00 15.59 -4.95
C PHE A 339 -10.45 15.08 -6.33
N MET A 340 -11.73 15.22 -6.67
CA MET A 340 -12.26 14.83 -7.98
C MET A 340 -11.67 15.67 -9.11
N VAL A 341 -11.58 17.00 -8.94
CA VAL A 341 -10.96 17.90 -9.92
C VAL A 341 -9.47 17.57 -10.09
N PHE A 342 -8.74 17.40 -8.99
CA PHE A 342 -7.33 17.01 -9.03
C PHE A 342 -7.13 15.65 -9.72
N SER A 343 -7.99 14.67 -9.43
CA SER A 343 -7.93 13.34 -10.05
C SER A 343 -8.26 13.40 -11.54
N GLY A 344 -9.28 14.17 -11.93
CA GLY A 344 -9.62 14.43 -13.33
C GLY A 344 -8.47 15.08 -14.09
N PHE A 345 -7.78 16.04 -13.48
CA PHE A 345 -6.58 16.65 -14.06
C PHE A 345 -5.44 15.63 -14.28
N CYS A 346 -5.13 14.81 -13.27
CA CYS A 346 -4.11 13.76 -13.39
C CYS A 346 -4.46 12.75 -14.49
N LEU A 347 -5.70 12.26 -14.53
CA LEU A 347 -6.17 11.31 -15.53
C LEU A 347 -6.13 11.89 -16.95
N ALA A 348 -6.62 13.12 -17.13
CA ALA A 348 -6.57 13.80 -18.42
C ALA A 348 -5.13 14.01 -18.90
N SER A 349 -4.23 14.42 -18.00
CA SER A 349 -2.80 14.59 -18.32
C SER A 349 -2.18 13.27 -18.80
N LEU A 350 -2.41 12.17 -18.09
CA LEU A 350 -1.87 10.85 -18.45
C LEU A 350 -2.47 10.33 -19.77
N ALA A 351 -3.76 10.54 -20.01
CA ALA A 351 -4.40 10.18 -21.27
C ALA A 351 -3.82 10.95 -22.46
N ILE A 352 -3.52 12.25 -22.28
CA ILE A 352 -2.88 13.09 -23.32
C ILE A 352 -1.48 12.57 -23.64
N MET A 353 -0.69 12.24 -22.61
CA MET A 353 0.65 11.63 -22.74
C MET A 353 0.64 10.26 -23.44
N GLY A 354 -0.53 9.59 -23.49
CA GLY A 354 -0.66 8.23 -24.02
C GLY A 354 -0.36 7.12 -23.01
N ASP A 355 -0.27 7.45 -21.71
CA ASP A 355 0.05 6.50 -20.63
C ASP A 355 -1.23 5.89 -20.03
N PHE A 356 -1.85 4.99 -20.80
CA PHE A 356 -3.13 4.40 -20.43
C PHE A 356 -3.05 3.45 -19.23
N GLY A 357 -1.93 2.72 -19.09
CA GLY A 357 -1.70 1.83 -17.95
C GLY A 357 -1.69 2.61 -16.64
N THR A 358 -0.90 3.69 -16.57
CA THR A 358 -0.85 4.53 -15.37
C THR A 358 -2.16 5.28 -15.15
N ALA A 359 -2.83 5.76 -16.21
CA ALA A 359 -4.15 6.37 -16.08
C ALA A 359 -5.16 5.40 -15.44
N SER A 360 -5.16 4.13 -15.84
CA SER A 360 -6.02 3.10 -15.28
C SER A 360 -5.73 2.86 -13.79
N ILE A 361 -4.45 2.84 -13.38
CA ILE A 361 -4.05 2.75 -11.97
C ILE A 361 -4.60 3.93 -11.15
N TYR A 362 -4.45 5.15 -11.63
CA TYR A 362 -4.96 6.35 -10.96
C TYR A 362 -6.48 6.32 -10.86
N PHE A 363 -7.16 5.83 -11.89
CA PHE A 363 -8.61 5.76 -11.93
C PHE A 363 -9.16 4.76 -10.92
N VAL A 364 -8.62 3.53 -10.88
CA VAL A 364 -9.02 2.52 -9.89
C VAL A 364 -8.72 3.00 -8.47
N THR A 365 -7.58 3.66 -8.25
CA THR A 365 -7.23 4.24 -6.94
C THR A 365 -8.18 5.38 -6.55
N PHE A 366 -8.56 6.24 -7.49
CA PHE A 366 -9.57 7.27 -7.29
C PHE A 366 -10.92 6.67 -6.89
N LEU A 367 -11.40 5.65 -7.60
CA LEU A 367 -12.65 4.97 -7.28
C LEU A 367 -12.60 4.36 -5.88
N MET A 368 -11.49 3.70 -5.54
CA MET A 368 -11.31 3.07 -4.24
C MET A 368 -11.36 4.09 -3.10
N ILE A 369 -10.55 5.15 -3.19
CA ILE A 369 -10.50 6.22 -2.19
C ILE A 369 -11.86 6.94 -2.10
N SER A 370 -12.51 7.19 -3.24
CA SER A 370 -13.84 7.81 -3.28
C SER A 370 -14.93 6.92 -2.68
N PHE A 371 -14.82 5.60 -2.85
CA PHE A 371 -15.76 4.62 -2.29
C PHE A 371 -15.67 4.54 -0.78
N LEU A 372 -14.45 4.39 -0.24
CA LEU A 372 -14.20 4.39 1.21
C LEU A 372 -14.83 5.60 1.89
N ARG A 373 -14.94 6.69 1.16
CA ARG A 373 -15.46 7.94 1.66
C ARG A 373 -16.95 8.15 1.46
N SER A 374 -17.46 7.88 0.26
CA SER A 374 -18.86 8.20 -0.06
C SER A 374 -19.81 7.08 0.33
N GLY A 375 -19.35 5.82 0.38
CA GLY A 375 -20.19 4.63 0.60
C GLY A 375 -21.31 4.43 -0.43
N ASP A 376 -21.36 5.25 -1.49
CA ASP A 376 -22.46 5.30 -2.45
C ASP A 376 -22.06 4.60 -3.75
N PHE A 377 -22.51 3.36 -3.90
CA PHE A 377 -22.30 2.54 -5.09
C PHE A 377 -22.84 3.20 -6.36
N SER A 378 -23.88 4.03 -6.27
CA SER A 378 -24.50 4.68 -7.44
C SER A 378 -23.56 5.69 -8.08
N ARG A 379 -22.83 6.47 -7.26
CA ARG A 379 -21.84 7.45 -7.75
C ARG A 379 -20.64 6.78 -8.40
N ILE A 380 -20.26 5.61 -7.89
CA ILE A 380 -19.19 4.80 -8.47
C ILE A 380 -19.61 4.24 -9.81
N ALA A 381 -20.81 3.67 -9.89
CA ALA A 381 -21.36 3.17 -11.15
C ALA A 381 -21.38 4.28 -12.21
N LEU A 382 -21.87 5.48 -11.84
CA LEU A 382 -21.88 6.64 -12.74
C LEU A 382 -20.46 7.06 -13.19
N THR A 383 -19.51 7.12 -12.27
CA THR A 383 -18.11 7.49 -12.57
C THR A 383 -17.46 6.43 -13.48
N LEU A 384 -17.71 5.15 -13.22
CA LEU A 384 -17.22 4.04 -14.03
C LEU A 384 -17.79 4.08 -15.44
N SER A 385 -19.09 4.34 -15.59
CA SER A 385 -19.73 4.54 -16.90
C SER A 385 -19.12 5.72 -17.66
N GLY A 386 -18.89 6.85 -17.00
CA GLY A 386 -18.24 8.02 -17.61
C GLY A 386 -16.82 7.73 -18.07
N ALA A 387 -16.04 7.01 -17.26
CA ALA A 387 -14.68 6.61 -17.61
C ALA A 387 -14.62 5.62 -18.77
N LEU A 388 -15.57 4.67 -18.84
CA LEU A 388 -15.66 3.73 -19.96
C LEU A 388 -15.94 4.46 -21.27
N LEU A 389 -16.91 5.38 -21.28
CA LEU A 389 -17.22 6.21 -22.44
C LEU A 389 -16.02 7.04 -22.89
N PHE A 390 -15.32 7.65 -21.93
CA PHE A 390 -14.11 8.42 -22.21
C PHE A 390 -12.96 7.54 -22.73
N GLY A 391 -12.78 6.34 -22.19
CA GLY A 391 -11.81 5.35 -22.65
C GLY A 391 -12.05 4.94 -24.11
N ILE A 392 -13.31 4.62 -24.47
CA ILE A 392 -13.70 4.30 -25.85
C ILE A 392 -13.40 5.48 -26.78
N MET A 393 -13.65 6.71 -26.34
CA MET A 393 -13.35 7.91 -27.11
C MET A 393 -11.84 8.05 -27.38
N ILE A 394 -10.99 7.79 -26.38
CA ILE A 394 -9.51 7.86 -26.52
C ILE A 394 -8.98 6.87 -27.56
N LEU A 395 -9.57 5.67 -27.66
CA LEU A 395 -9.15 4.66 -28.65
C LEU A 395 -9.23 5.19 -30.09
N ARG A 396 -10.12 6.16 -30.37
CA ARG A 396 -10.21 6.79 -31.69
C ARG A 396 -9.08 7.78 -31.98
N PHE A 397 -8.48 8.36 -30.94
CA PHE A 397 -7.47 9.41 -31.05
C PHE A 397 -6.03 8.90 -30.88
N LYS A 398 -5.85 7.68 -30.37
CA LYS A 398 -4.54 7.07 -30.11
C LYS A 398 -4.45 5.69 -30.76
N PRO A 399 -4.08 5.60 -32.06
CA PRO A 399 -4.04 4.32 -32.80
C PRO A 399 -3.13 3.29 -32.12
N TYR A 400 -2.01 3.72 -31.54
CA TYR A 400 -1.12 2.84 -30.76
C TYR A 400 -1.82 2.09 -29.60
N ILE A 401 -2.75 2.75 -28.91
CA ILE A 401 -3.52 2.12 -27.84
C ILE A 401 -4.53 1.16 -28.47
N ALA A 402 -5.21 1.57 -29.55
CA ALA A 402 -6.14 0.71 -30.27
C ALA A 402 -5.48 -0.58 -30.78
N ASP A 403 -4.24 -0.51 -31.27
CA ASP A 403 -3.49 -1.69 -31.75
C ASP A 403 -3.25 -2.72 -30.63
N ARG A 404 -2.93 -2.25 -29.41
CA ARG A 404 -2.79 -3.12 -28.23
C ARG A 404 -4.10 -3.80 -27.85
N PHE A 405 -5.24 -3.11 -28.02
CA PHE A 405 -6.56 -3.69 -27.78
C PHE A 405 -7.01 -4.62 -28.90
N SER A 406 -6.59 -4.41 -30.15
CA SER A 406 -6.95 -5.31 -31.26
C SER A 406 -6.19 -6.64 -31.21
N ALA A 407 -4.97 -6.64 -30.69
CA ALA A 407 -4.19 -7.88 -30.52
C ALA A 407 -4.61 -8.68 -29.27
N TRP A 408 -5.23 -8.01 -28.28
CA TRP A 408 -5.62 -8.63 -27.02
C TRP A 408 -6.59 -9.81 -27.24
N GLY A 409 -6.28 -10.96 -26.62
CA GLY A 409 -7.04 -12.20 -26.75
C GLY A 409 -6.71 -13.00 -28.01
N HIS A 410 -5.96 -12.42 -28.94
CA HIS A 410 -5.59 -13.00 -30.24
C HIS A 410 -4.08 -12.89 -30.49
N VAL A 411 -3.25 -12.77 -29.45
CA VAL A 411 -1.82 -12.48 -29.60
C VAL A 411 -1.05 -13.54 -30.40
N TRP A 412 -1.54 -14.78 -30.41
CA TRP A 412 -0.98 -15.88 -31.21
C TRP A 412 -1.17 -15.68 -32.71
N GLU A 413 -2.23 -14.98 -33.14
CA GLU A 413 -2.44 -14.61 -34.55
C GLU A 413 -1.44 -13.52 -34.98
N PHE A 414 -0.96 -12.71 -34.03
CA PHE A 414 -0.01 -11.62 -34.22
C PHE A 414 1.38 -11.94 -33.66
N ALA A 415 1.78 -13.21 -33.62
CA ALA A 415 3.00 -13.67 -32.95
C ALA A 415 4.29 -13.00 -33.45
N ASP A 416 4.34 -12.56 -34.71
CA ASP A 416 5.50 -11.87 -35.30
C ASP A 416 5.34 -10.34 -35.36
N SER A 417 4.26 -9.78 -34.79
CA SER A 417 3.98 -8.33 -34.78
C SER A 417 3.53 -7.85 -33.41
N LEU A 418 2.26 -7.42 -33.26
CA LEU A 418 1.73 -6.82 -32.04
C LEU A 418 1.74 -7.78 -30.84
N GLY A 419 1.55 -9.08 -31.09
CA GLY A 419 1.55 -10.13 -30.07
C GLY A 419 2.94 -10.69 -29.74
N TYR A 420 4.01 -10.17 -30.34
CA TYR A 420 5.36 -10.73 -30.23
C TYR A 420 5.85 -10.85 -28.77
N GLN A 421 5.71 -9.78 -27.98
CA GLN A 421 6.18 -9.78 -26.59
C GLN A 421 5.43 -10.79 -25.71
N GLN A 422 4.11 -10.89 -25.87
CA GLN A 422 3.25 -11.75 -25.06
C GLN A 422 3.42 -13.23 -25.43
N THR A 423 3.47 -13.55 -26.73
CA THR A 423 3.69 -14.93 -27.20
C THR A 423 5.04 -15.46 -26.75
N ARG A 424 6.12 -14.68 -26.88
CA ARG A 424 7.46 -15.07 -26.40
C ARG A 424 7.48 -15.25 -24.88
N THR A 425 6.78 -14.40 -24.14
CA THR A 425 6.65 -14.51 -22.68
C THR A 425 5.99 -15.83 -22.29
N MET A 426 4.87 -16.19 -22.93
CA MET A 426 4.16 -17.44 -22.65
C MET A 426 4.97 -18.68 -23.05
N THR A 427 5.64 -18.66 -24.20
CA THR A 427 6.52 -19.77 -24.63
C THR A 427 7.73 -19.93 -23.69
N ALA A 428 8.38 -18.83 -23.30
CA ALA A 428 9.50 -18.85 -22.37
C ALA A 428 9.07 -19.33 -20.97
N SER A 429 7.92 -18.86 -20.49
CA SER A 429 7.35 -19.28 -19.21
C SER A 429 7.11 -20.80 -19.15
N ALA A 430 6.68 -21.41 -20.25
CA ALA A 430 6.51 -22.86 -20.33
C ALA A 430 7.82 -23.63 -20.14
N SER A 431 8.96 -23.07 -20.59
CA SER A 431 10.28 -23.70 -20.47
C SER A 431 10.85 -23.67 -19.05
N GLY A 432 10.43 -22.71 -18.22
CA GLY A 432 10.91 -22.53 -16.85
C GLY A 432 10.47 -23.62 -15.87
N GLY A 433 9.35 -24.30 -16.13
CA GLY A 433 8.80 -25.32 -15.22
C GLY A 433 8.59 -24.79 -13.80
N LEU A 434 8.71 -25.67 -12.80
CA LEU A 434 8.43 -25.32 -11.40
C LEU A 434 9.53 -24.48 -10.73
N ALA A 435 10.80 -24.83 -10.98
CA ALA A 435 11.97 -24.27 -10.28
C ALA A 435 12.89 -23.42 -11.18
N GLY A 436 12.50 -23.19 -12.44
CA GLY A 436 13.22 -22.33 -13.39
C GLY A 436 14.37 -23.02 -14.12
N LEU A 437 14.92 -22.32 -15.11
CA LEU A 437 16.16 -22.66 -15.82
C LEU A 437 17.43 -22.17 -15.10
N GLY A 438 17.29 -21.52 -13.95
CA GLY A 438 18.37 -20.90 -13.20
C GLY A 438 18.72 -19.52 -13.76
N ALA A 439 19.06 -18.61 -12.85
CA ALA A 439 19.39 -17.23 -13.16
C ALA A 439 20.46 -17.12 -14.26
N GLY A 440 20.24 -16.29 -15.27
CA GLY A 440 21.18 -16.10 -16.37
C GLY A 440 21.04 -17.08 -17.55
N ASN A 441 20.18 -18.10 -17.46
CA ASN A 441 19.98 -19.11 -18.51
C ASN A 441 18.69 -18.92 -19.33
N GLY A 442 17.88 -17.88 -19.06
CA GLY A 442 16.65 -17.63 -19.80
C GLY A 442 16.90 -17.11 -21.22
N MET A 443 15.94 -17.37 -22.11
CA MET A 443 15.89 -16.83 -23.47
C MET A 443 15.10 -15.51 -23.53
N LEU A 444 14.11 -15.31 -22.65
CA LEU A 444 13.23 -14.14 -22.68
C LEU A 444 13.98 -12.84 -22.46
N ARG A 445 15.12 -12.87 -21.77
CA ARG A 445 15.98 -11.69 -21.57
C ARG A 445 16.46 -11.01 -22.86
N HIS A 446 16.37 -11.70 -24.01
CA HIS A 446 16.72 -11.15 -25.31
C HIS A 446 15.56 -10.39 -25.97
N VAL A 447 14.36 -10.48 -25.41
CA VAL A 447 13.17 -9.76 -25.86
C VAL A 447 13.18 -8.34 -25.29
N ALA A 448 12.81 -7.36 -26.10
CA ALA A 448 12.70 -5.97 -25.65
C ALA A 448 11.72 -5.85 -24.47
N ALA A 449 12.08 -5.05 -23.47
CA ALA A 449 11.31 -4.83 -22.23
C ALA A 449 11.15 -6.09 -21.33
N ALA A 450 12.03 -7.09 -21.48
CA ALA A 450 11.98 -8.30 -20.67
C ALA A 450 12.16 -8.06 -19.17
N ASP A 451 13.00 -7.10 -18.80
CA ASP A 451 13.33 -6.70 -17.43
C ASP A 451 12.35 -5.70 -16.83
N THR A 452 11.46 -5.15 -17.65
CA THR A 452 10.48 -4.12 -17.29
C THR A 452 9.07 -4.70 -17.34
N ASP A 453 8.45 -4.69 -18.51
CA ASP A 453 7.04 -5.04 -18.74
C ASP A 453 6.80 -6.55 -18.69
N LEU A 454 7.77 -7.37 -19.10
CA LEU A 454 7.66 -8.84 -19.15
C LEU A 454 8.38 -9.54 -17.99
N VAL A 455 8.70 -8.79 -16.92
CA VAL A 455 9.51 -9.30 -15.81
C VAL A 455 8.91 -10.54 -15.16
N PHE A 456 7.57 -10.61 -15.09
CA PHE A 456 6.89 -11.79 -14.58
C PHE A 456 7.27 -13.04 -15.38
N GLY A 457 7.22 -12.97 -16.71
CA GLY A 457 7.65 -14.04 -17.61
C GLY A 457 9.12 -14.42 -17.44
N MET A 458 9.99 -13.43 -17.28
CA MET A 458 11.43 -13.67 -17.08
C MET A 458 11.66 -14.42 -15.77
N VAL A 459 10.98 -14.03 -14.68
CA VAL A 459 11.08 -14.74 -13.40
C VAL A 459 10.50 -16.14 -13.51
N VAL A 460 9.39 -16.36 -14.22
CA VAL A 460 8.87 -17.72 -14.45
C VAL A 460 9.88 -18.58 -15.21
N GLU A 461 10.51 -18.06 -16.26
CA GLU A 461 11.51 -18.81 -17.03
C GLU A 461 12.77 -19.12 -16.21
N GLU A 462 13.37 -18.13 -15.56
CA GLU A 462 14.68 -18.30 -14.90
C GLU A 462 14.57 -18.85 -13.47
N TRP A 463 13.55 -18.44 -12.72
CA TRP A 463 13.39 -18.75 -11.29
C TRP A 463 12.24 -19.72 -11.01
N GLY A 464 11.40 -19.99 -12.01
CA GLY A 464 10.31 -20.93 -11.93
C GLY A 464 9.00 -20.30 -11.46
N ILE A 465 7.90 -20.98 -11.79
CA ILE A 465 6.56 -20.50 -11.46
C ILE A 465 6.32 -20.40 -9.95
N ILE A 466 7.02 -21.19 -9.12
CA ILE A 466 6.85 -21.15 -7.67
C ILE A 466 7.34 -19.80 -7.11
N ILE A 467 8.54 -19.35 -7.50
CA ILE A 467 9.06 -18.06 -7.07
C ILE A 467 8.20 -16.93 -7.64
N ALA A 468 7.76 -17.04 -8.90
CA ALA A 468 6.87 -16.05 -9.50
C ALA A 468 5.53 -15.92 -8.75
N ALA A 469 4.90 -17.05 -8.37
CA ALA A 469 3.69 -17.07 -7.56
C ALA A 469 3.93 -16.50 -6.15
N LEU A 470 5.09 -16.79 -5.55
CA LEU A 470 5.49 -16.22 -4.26
C LEU A 470 5.66 -14.69 -4.33
N MET A 471 6.17 -14.13 -5.43
CA MET A 471 6.23 -12.67 -5.61
C MET A 471 4.84 -12.04 -5.63
N VAL A 472 3.88 -12.65 -6.34
CA VAL A 472 2.48 -12.18 -6.36
C VAL A 472 1.87 -12.29 -4.97
N LEU A 473 2.15 -13.39 -4.25
CA LEU A 473 1.70 -13.60 -2.87
C LEU A 473 2.25 -12.52 -1.90
N CYS A 474 3.46 -12.00 -2.13
CA CYS A 474 3.99 -10.88 -1.35
C CYS A 474 3.10 -9.64 -1.46
N ILE A 475 2.68 -9.29 -2.68
CA ILE A 475 1.80 -8.14 -2.92
C ILE A 475 0.40 -8.39 -2.34
N ILE A 476 -0.13 -9.62 -2.46
CA ILE A 476 -1.40 -10.00 -1.82
C ILE A 476 -1.29 -9.91 -0.29
N THR A 477 -0.13 -10.24 0.30
CA THR A 477 0.09 -10.13 1.74
C THR A 477 -0.04 -8.68 2.22
N PHE A 478 0.44 -7.72 1.43
CA PHE A 478 0.26 -6.30 1.73
C PHE A 478 -1.23 -5.90 1.79
N LEU A 479 -2.08 -6.49 0.95
CA LEU A 479 -3.55 -6.31 1.02
C LEU A 479 -4.13 -6.87 2.30
N LEU A 480 -3.82 -8.13 2.60
CA LEU A 480 -4.35 -8.81 3.78
C LEU A 480 -3.91 -8.10 5.06
N PHE A 481 -2.64 -7.68 5.12
CA PHE A 481 -2.11 -6.87 6.20
C PHE A 481 -2.84 -5.52 6.32
N THR A 482 -3.06 -4.82 5.20
CA THR A 482 -3.78 -3.54 5.18
C THR A 482 -5.21 -3.71 5.69
N ASN A 483 -5.91 -4.73 5.23
CA ASN A 483 -7.28 -5.03 5.67
C ASN A 483 -7.34 -5.26 7.18
N ASN A 484 -6.44 -6.07 7.73
CA ASN A 484 -6.39 -6.33 9.17
C ASN A 484 -6.01 -5.08 9.98
N SER A 485 -5.09 -4.26 9.47
CA SER A 485 -4.61 -3.05 10.15
C SER A 485 -5.67 -1.95 10.20
N ILE A 486 -6.49 -1.83 9.15
CA ILE A 486 -7.53 -0.81 9.05
C ILE A 486 -8.72 -1.10 9.96
N LEU A 487 -9.05 -2.38 10.18
CA LEU A 487 -10.09 -2.78 11.14
C LEU A 487 -9.77 -2.37 12.57
N ALA A 488 -8.49 -2.14 12.90
CA ALA A 488 -8.07 -1.53 14.17
C ALA A 488 -7.50 -0.11 14.01
N GLY A 489 -7.65 0.48 12.83
CA GLY A 489 -7.09 1.77 12.49
C GLY A 489 -7.72 2.88 13.31
N ARG A 490 -6.88 3.68 13.98
CA ARG A 490 -7.30 4.80 14.83
C ARG A 490 -7.41 6.14 14.08
N SER A 491 -7.15 6.15 12.77
CA SER A 491 -7.19 7.37 11.96
C SER A 491 -7.57 7.08 10.52
N THR A 492 -8.62 7.77 10.07
CA THR A 492 -9.15 7.72 8.71
C THR A 492 -8.08 8.03 7.65
N PHE A 493 -7.23 9.05 7.89
CA PHE A 493 -6.09 9.34 7.01
C PHE A 493 -5.17 8.14 6.76
N TYR A 494 -4.66 7.46 7.80
CA TYR A 494 -3.74 6.35 7.60
C TYR A 494 -4.43 5.14 6.96
N SER A 495 -5.70 4.91 7.29
CA SER A 495 -6.50 3.86 6.67
C SER A 495 -6.69 4.09 5.17
N ILE A 496 -7.13 5.30 4.76
CA ILE A 496 -7.29 5.65 3.35
C ILE A 496 -5.94 5.60 2.61
N ALA A 497 -4.87 6.08 3.25
CA ALA A 497 -3.54 6.09 2.65
C ALA A 497 -3.00 4.67 2.40
N ALA A 498 -3.10 3.78 3.39
CA ALA A 498 -2.69 2.38 3.25
C ALA A 498 -3.53 1.65 2.19
N CYS A 499 -4.85 1.86 2.19
CA CYS A 499 -5.75 1.34 1.17
C CYS A 499 -5.39 1.81 -0.25
N GLY A 500 -5.13 3.12 -0.43
CA GLY A 500 -4.72 3.70 -1.70
C GLY A 500 -3.40 3.13 -2.20
N ALA A 501 -2.39 3.05 -1.32
CA ALA A 501 -1.09 2.45 -1.64
C ALA A 501 -1.20 0.98 -2.07
N THR A 502 -1.96 0.19 -1.31
CA THR A 502 -2.16 -1.23 -1.64
C THR A 502 -2.97 -1.41 -2.92
N THR A 503 -3.94 -0.54 -3.20
CA THR A 503 -4.70 -0.56 -4.46
C THR A 503 -3.79 -0.34 -5.67
N ILE A 504 -2.89 0.64 -5.58
CA ILE A 504 -1.88 0.86 -6.62
C ILE A 504 -1.01 -0.37 -6.81
N LEU A 505 -0.42 -0.90 -5.73
CA LEU A 505 0.47 -2.06 -5.78
C LEU A 505 -0.20 -3.30 -6.43
N ILE A 506 -1.44 -3.60 -6.05
CA ILE A 506 -2.18 -4.74 -6.59
C ILE A 506 -2.52 -4.52 -8.06
N PHE A 507 -3.13 -3.38 -8.39
CA PHE A 507 -3.61 -3.16 -9.75
C PHE A 507 -2.44 -3.08 -10.74
N GLN A 508 -1.32 -2.49 -10.31
CA GLN A 508 -0.06 -2.47 -11.05
C GLN A 508 0.49 -3.89 -11.27
N THR A 509 0.45 -4.74 -10.24
CA THR A 509 0.83 -6.16 -10.35
C THR A 509 -0.11 -6.92 -11.31
N MET A 510 -1.42 -6.68 -11.24
CA MET A 510 -2.40 -7.28 -12.15
C MET A 510 -2.11 -6.89 -13.60
N LEU A 511 -1.92 -5.60 -13.89
CA LEU A 511 -1.62 -5.13 -15.25
C LEU A 511 -0.33 -5.75 -15.81
N ASN A 512 0.71 -5.92 -15.00
CA ASN A 512 1.96 -6.54 -15.44
C ASN A 512 1.80 -8.04 -15.70
N VAL A 513 1.26 -8.80 -14.73
CA VAL A 513 1.11 -10.26 -14.81
C VAL A 513 0.08 -10.65 -15.87
N PHE A 514 -1.10 -10.05 -15.83
CA PHE A 514 -2.18 -10.35 -16.77
C PHE A 514 -1.90 -9.79 -18.17
N GLY A 515 -1.15 -8.68 -18.27
CA GLY A 515 -0.66 -8.17 -19.55
C GLY A 515 0.29 -9.15 -20.26
N ALA A 516 1.24 -9.70 -19.50
CA ALA A 516 2.20 -10.68 -20.00
C ALA A 516 1.56 -12.03 -20.43
N LEU A 517 0.42 -12.38 -19.85
CA LEU A 517 -0.33 -13.61 -20.10
C LEU A 517 -1.53 -13.43 -21.05
N ASP A 518 -1.69 -12.25 -21.66
CA ASP A 518 -2.81 -11.91 -22.56
C ASP A 518 -4.22 -11.95 -21.93
N PHE A 519 -4.31 -11.91 -20.59
CA PHE A 519 -5.60 -11.69 -19.90
C PHE A 519 -6.04 -10.22 -19.99
N PHE A 520 -5.08 -9.30 -20.03
CA PHE A 520 -5.26 -7.87 -20.28
C PHE A 520 -4.35 -7.41 -21.43
N PRO A 521 -4.66 -6.28 -22.09
CA PRO A 521 -3.74 -5.71 -23.07
C PRO A 521 -2.41 -5.34 -22.39
N LEU A 522 -1.29 -5.50 -23.11
CA LEU A 522 0.03 -5.13 -22.60
C LEU A 522 0.11 -3.61 -22.42
N THR A 523 0.16 -3.14 -21.17
CA THR A 523 0.02 -1.71 -20.84
C THR A 523 1.34 -0.97 -20.61
N GLY A 524 2.48 -1.68 -20.53
CA GLY A 524 3.80 -1.06 -20.30
C GLY A 524 4.02 -0.61 -18.85
N VAL A 525 3.46 -1.36 -17.91
CA VAL A 525 3.44 -1.04 -16.48
C VAL A 525 4.39 -2.00 -15.74
N THR A 526 5.19 -1.45 -14.85
CA THR A 526 6.18 -2.18 -14.06
C THR A 526 5.55 -3.03 -12.95
N PHE A 527 6.09 -4.20 -12.66
CA PHE A 527 5.82 -4.96 -11.44
C PHE A 527 6.47 -4.26 -10.24
N PRO A 528 5.73 -3.94 -9.16
CA PRO A 528 6.27 -3.20 -8.01
C PRO A 528 7.44 -3.94 -7.34
N PHE A 529 8.51 -3.22 -7.01
CA PHE A 529 9.75 -3.76 -6.41
C PHE A 529 10.55 -4.77 -7.26
N VAL A 530 10.07 -5.21 -8.42
CA VAL A 530 10.74 -6.27 -9.20
C VAL A 530 11.25 -5.76 -10.54
N SER A 531 10.41 -5.07 -11.32
CA SER A 531 10.80 -4.54 -12.63
C SER A 531 11.97 -3.56 -12.54
N HIS A 532 12.79 -3.55 -13.58
CA HIS A 532 13.76 -2.50 -13.83
C HIS A 532 13.02 -1.18 -14.12
N GLY A 533 13.17 -0.22 -13.23
CA GLY A 533 12.46 1.05 -13.36
C GLY A 533 12.88 1.97 -12.24
N GLY A 534 13.71 2.97 -12.56
CA GLY A 534 14.36 3.76 -11.52
C GLY A 534 13.36 4.48 -10.62
N THR A 535 12.43 5.23 -11.20
CA THR A 535 11.41 5.96 -10.43
C THR A 535 10.39 5.03 -9.81
N SER A 536 9.96 3.98 -10.52
CA SER A 536 8.93 3.06 -10.03
C SER A 536 9.40 2.22 -8.85
N MET A 537 10.67 1.78 -8.85
CA MET A 537 11.31 1.11 -7.72
C MET A 537 11.32 2.02 -6.47
N ALA A 538 11.77 3.26 -6.63
CA ALA A 538 11.84 4.23 -5.54
C ALA A 538 10.45 4.54 -4.94
N VAL A 539 9.44 4.68 -5.81
CA VAL A 539 8.05 4.92 -5.42
C VAL A 539 7.41 3.70 -4.76
N SER A 540 7.75 2.48 -5.19
CA SER A 540 7.27 1.25 -4.55
C SER A 540 7.67 1.18 -3.08
N TRP A 541 8.93 1.49 -2.77
CA TRP A 541 9.38 1.65 -1.38
C TRP A 541 8.66 2.79 -0.65
N GLY A 542 8.45 3.94 -1.30
CA GLY A 542 7.66 5.04 -0.72
C GLY A 542 6.24 4.64 -0.35
N MET A 543 5.55 3.85 -1.18
CA MET A 543 4.20 3.37 -0.90
C MET A 543 4.14 2.47 0.34
N LEU A 544 5.21 1.70 0.59
CA LEU A 544 5.32 0.86 1.80
C LEU A 544 5.24 1.70 3.09
N ALA A 545 5.63 2.98 3.05
CA ALA A 545 5.56 3.86 4.22
C ALA A 545 4.11 4.13 4.66
N PHE A 546 3.15 4.17 3.72
CA PHE A 546 1.73 4.31 4.06
C PHE A 546 1.20 3.06 4.77
N LEU A 547 1.59 1.87 4.30
CA LEU A 547 1.23 0.61 4.96
C LEU A 547 1.86 0.53 6.36
N LYS A 548 3.13 0.89 6.47
CA LYS A 548 3.85 0.94 7.75
C LYS A 548 3.20 1.93 8.71
N ALA A 549 2.70 3.06 8.22
CA ALA A 549 2.01 4.05 9.04
C ALA A 549 0.65 3.57 9.58
N ALA A 550 0.01 2.61 8.92
CA ALA A 550 -1.20 1.96 9.41
C ALA A 550 -0.94 0.79 10.37
N ASP A 551 0.32 0.33 10.55
CA ASP A 551 0.64 -0.80 11.42
C ASP A 551 0.41 -0.46 12.90
N MET A 552 -0.68 -0.97 13.49
CA MET A 552 -1.05 -0.71 14.88
C MET A 552 -0.38 -1.63 15.90
N ARG A 553 0.45 -2.60 15.47
CA ARG A 553 1.13 -3.52 16.38
C ARG A 553 2.13 -2.78 17.27
N LYS A 554 2.22 -3.18 18.54
CA LYS A 554 3.07 -2.53 19.55
C LYS A 554 4.54 -2.49 19.09
N ASN A 555 5.12 -1.28 19.04
CA ASN A 555 6.49 -1.03 18.56
C ASN A 555 6.77 -1.54 17.12
N ALA A 556 5.76 -1.83 16.31
CA ALA A 556 5.97 -2.35 14.96
C ALA A 556 6.12 -1.24 13.91
N SER A 557 5.47 -0.09 14.12
CA SER A 557 5.55 1.05 13.20
C SER A 557 6.57 2.10 13.63
N LEU A 558 7.41 2.51 12.69
CA LEU A 558 8.28 3.68 12.80
C LEU A 558 7.50 5.01 12.81
N ALA A 559 6.28 5.00 12.28
CA ALA A 559 5.43 6.18 12.17
C ALA A 559 4.59 6.41 13.43
N ILE A 560 4.68 5.58 14.47
CA ILE A 560 3.90 5.76 15.70
C ILE A 560 4.84 6.26 16.81
N SER A 561 4.45 7.37 17.43
CA SER A 561 5.21 7.91 18.57
C SER A 561 4.90 7.14 19.85
N ASN A 562 5.91 6.48 20.43
CA ASN A 562 5.82 5.83 21.74
C ASN A 562 5.62 6.78 22.94
N ARG A 563 5.52 8.10 22.71
CA ARG A 563 5.31 9.09 23.78
C ARG A 563 3.82 9.30 24.04
N VAL A 564 3.13 8.27 24.50
CA VAL A 564 1.89 8.49 25.28
C VAL A 564 2.28 8.20 26.72
N LYS A 565 2.68 9.25 27.45
CA LYS A 565 2.57 9.22 28.91
C LYS A 565 1.08 9.05 29.18
N HIS A 566 0.71 7.93 29.81
CA HIS A 566 -0.62 7.72 30.33
C HIS A 566 -0.97 8.93 31.20
N ILE A 567 -1.87 9.80 30.72
CA ILE A 567 -2.56 10.73 31.60
C ILE A 567 -3.57 9.85 32.32
N ILE A 568 -3.11 9.29 33.44
CA ILE A 568 -3.99 8.84 34.50
C ILE A 568 -4.66 10.12 34.96
N VAL A 569 -5.94 10.26 34.66
CA VAL A 569 -6.79 11.21 35.37
C VAL A 569 -6.97 10.60 36.75
N ASP A 570 -6.00 10.83 37.64
CA ASP A 570 -6.28 10.85 39.07
C ASP A 570 -7.17 12.08 39.28
N ARG A 571 -8.48 11.89 39.11
CA ARG A 571 -9.41 12.70 39.87
C ARG A 571 -9.39 12.07 41.24
N ASP A 572 -8.69 12.72 42.18
CA ASP A 572 -8.90 12.56 43.61
C ASP A 572 -10.42 12.56 43.85
N ILE A 573 -10.97 11.37 44.08
CA ILE A 573 -12.29 11.22 44.66
C ILE A 573 -12.07 11.56 46.13
N PRO A 574 -12.63 12.66 46.68
CA PRO A 574 -12.51 12.89 48.11
C PRO A 574 -13.14 11.69 48.84
N GLU A 575 -12.34 11.05 49.69
CA GLU A 575 -12.82 10.06 50.67
C GLU A 575 -14.02 10.67 51.38
N LYS A 576 -15.18 10.00 51.23
CA LYS A 576 -16.34 10.31 52.06
C LYS A 576 -15.97 9.97 53.50
N ASP A 577 -15.97 10.99 54.35
CA ASP A 577 -15.97 10.85 55.79
C ASP A 577 -17.02 9.80 56.21
N GLU A 578 -16.55 8.85 57.02
CA GLU A 578 -17.36 7.86 57.70
C GLU A 578 -18.45 8.56 58.52
N VAL A 579 -19.70 8.49 58.05
CA VAL A 579 -20.86 8.74 58.90
C VAL A 579 -21.03 7.49 59.76
N ASN A 580 -20.52 7.59 60.99
CA ASN A 580 -20.75 6.65 62.08
C ASN A 580 -22.26 6.52 62.32
N ILE A 581 -22.79 5.30 62.21
CA ILE A 581 -24.17 4.97 62.62
C ILE A 581 -24.06 3.98 63.79
N ASP A 582 -23.95 4.54 64.99
CA ASP A 582 -24.38 3.89 66.23
C ASP A 582 -25.87 4.21 66.44
N ALA A 583 -26.74 3.21 66.23
CA ALA A 583 -28.03 2.94 66.91
C ALA A 583 -28.91 1.97 66.09
#